data_AF-A0AAD5J9F3-F1
#
_entry.id   AF-A0AAD5J9F3-F1
#
_cell.length_a   1.000
_cell.length_b   1.000
_cell.length_c   1.000
_cell.angle_alpha   90.00
_cell.angle_beta   90.00
_cell.angle_gamma   90.00
#
_symmetry.space_group_name_H-M   'P 1'
#
loop_
_entity.id
_entity.type
_entity.pdbx_description
1 polymer ?
#
loop_
_entity_poly.entity_id
_entity_poly.type
_entity_poly.pdbx_seq_one_letter_code
_entity_poly.pdbx_strand_id
1 'polypeptide(L)'
;MGIEMRILMMVGLVLCLTTVVHAAQGNAVYYKPPYTPSACFGKRDMGRLVTGVSEELWNDKKACGRKYRVRCIGGANKAPHPCHNGKSVVVTDVDFCQPPCNGILNLSQDAFDVIADSDAGKVRVEYTQV
;
A
#
# COMPACT_ATOMS: atom_id res chain seq x y z
N MET A 1 11.63 47.21 16.96
CA MET A 1 10.56 46.93 15.96
C MET A 1 11.04 46.07 14.79
N GLY A 2 12.19 46.35 14.15
CA GLY A 2 12.67 45.56 13.00
C GLY A 2 13.14 44.14 13.33
N ILE A 3 13.61 43.88 14.55
CA ILE A 3 14.07 42.54 15.00
C ILE A 3 12.88 41.63 15.29
N GLU A 4 11.89 42.12 16.04
CA GLU A 4 10.61 41.43 16.31
C GLU A 4 9.91 40.97 15.02
N MET A 5 9.83 41.85 14.01
CA MET A 5 9.24 41.52 12.70
C MET A 5 10.03 40.42 11.97
N ARG A 6 11.37 40.41 12.07
CA ARG A 6 12.23 39.38 11.46
C ARG A 6 12.10 38.04 12.18
N ILE A 7 11.99 38.05 13.51
CA ILE A 7 11.75 36.84 14.31
C ILE A 7 10.38 36.26 13.94
N LEU A 8 9.33 37.09 13.86
CA LEU A 8 8.00 36.66 13.43
C LEU A 8 7.98 36.08 12.01
N MET A 9 8.70 36.70 11.06
CA MET A 9 8.84 36.15 9.71
C MET A 9 9.59 34.80 9.68
N MET A 10 10.68 34.68 10.43
CA MET A 10 11.45 33.43 10.53
C MET A 10 10.63 32.31 11.18
N VAL A 11 9.88 32.62 12.24
CA VAL A 11 8.97 31.68 12.91
C VAL A 11 7.85 31.24 11.94
N GLY A 12 7.27 32.16 11.16
CA GLY A 12 6.29 31.84 10.12
C GLY A 12 6.85 30.94 9.01
N LEU A 13 8.09 31.19 8.57
CA LEU A 13 8.77 30.36 7.57
C LEU A 13 9.06 28.95 8.08
N VAL A 14 9.41 28.81 9.37
CA VAL A 14 9.68 27.52 10.03
C VAL A 14 8.38 26.72 10.24
N LEU A 15 7.27 27.37 10.58
CA LEU A 15 5.96 26.73 10.71
C LEU A 15 5.40 26.19 9.36
N CYS A 16 5.78 26.79 8.23
CA CYS A 16 5.38 26.32 6.90
C CYS A 16 6.15 25.08 6.40
N LEU A 17 7.21 24.63 7.10
CA LEU A 17 8.02 23.49 6.68
C LEU A 17 7.49 22.12 7.13
N THR A 18 6.28 22.05 7.71
CA THR A 18 5.66 20.76 8.04
C THR A 18 5.20 20.04 6.77
N THR A 19 6.05 19.19 6.21
CA THR A 19 5.67 18.31 5.10
C THR A 19 4.65 17.29 5.61
N VAL A 20 3.40 17.39 5.17
CA VAL A 20 2.40 16.36 5.45
C VAL A 20 2.71 15.16 4.55
N VAL A 21 3.30 14.10 5.13
CA VAL A 21 3.45 12.82 4.44
C VAL A 21 2.08 12.17 4.35
N HIS A 22 1.39 12.35 3.22
CA HIS A 22 0.18 11.60 2.93
C HIS A 22 0.56 10.20 2.42
N ALA A 23 0.14 9.15 3.14
CA ALA A 23 0.15 7.81 2.60
C ALA A 23 -0.79 7.74 1.39
N ALA A 24 -0.33 7.11 0.31
CA ALA A 24 -1.17 6.90 -0.87
C ALA A 24 -2.34 5.98 -0.49
N GLN A 25 -3.51 6.21 -1.09
CA GLN A 25 -4.70 5.41 -0.84
C GLN A 25 -5.15 4.70 -2.12
N GLY A 26 -5.77 3.54 -1.95
CA GLY A 26 -6.38 2.80 -3.06
C GLY A 26 -7.13 1.58 -2.56
N ASN A 27 -7.62 0.78 -3.49
CA ASN A 27 -8.24 -0.50 -3.16
C ASN A 27 -7.18 -1.61 -3.14
N ALA A 28 -7.28 -2.52 -2.18
CA ALA A 28 -6.57 -3.78 -2.20
C ALA A 28 -7.56 -4.94 -2.35
N VAL A 29 -7.16 -5.94 -3.12
CA VAL A 29 -7.79 -7.26 -3.22
C VAL A 29 -6.75 -8.31 -2.86
N TYR A 30 -7.10 -9.59 -2.96
CA TYR A 30 -6.14 -10.67 -2.73
C TYR A 30 -6.25 -11.82 -3.73
N TYR A 31 -5.17 -12.61 -3.79
CA TYR A 31 -5.09 -13.84 -4.55
C TYR A 31 -4.55 -14.99 -3.69
N LYS A 32 -5.01 -16.20 -4.01
CA LYS A 32 -4.63 -17.44 -3.33
C LYS A 32 -3.32 -18.00 -3.90
N PRO A 33 -2.55 -18.78 -3.12
CA PRO A 33 -1.38 -19.48 -3.65
C PRO A 33 -1.75 -20.40 -4.84
N PRO A 34 -0.78 -20.71 -5.72
CA PRO A 34 0.65 -20.42 -5.59
C PRO A 34 1.02 -18.96 -5.95
N TYR A 35 2.01 -18.40 -5.26
CA TYR A 35 2.55 -17.05 -5.53
C TYR A 35 3.69 -17.05 -6.56
N THR A 36 3.91 -18.21 -7.19
CA THR A 36 4.87 -18.42 -8.27
C THR A 36 4.18 -19.15 -9.42
N PRO A 37 4.59 -18.93 -10.68
CA PRO A 37 5.59 -17.96 -11.10
C PRO A 37 5.09 -16.52 -10.98
N SER A 38 6.00 -15.57 -10.75
CA SER A 38 5.69 -14.14 -10.67
C SER A 38 6.37 -13.38 -11.81
N ALA A 39 5.78 -12.28 -12.27
CA ALA A 39 6.31 -11.49 -13.39
C ALA A 39 7.71 -10.91 -13.13
N CYS A 40 8.06 -10.65 -11.86
CA CYS A 40 9.37 -10.13 -11.48
C CYS A 40 10.44 -11.21 -11.34
N PHE A 41 10.11 -12.36 -10.73
CA PHE A 41 11.11 -13.32 -10.26
C PHE A 41 10.92 -14.75 -10.79
N GLY A 42 9.96 -14.97 -11.69
CA GLY A 42 9.69 -16.28 -12.27
C GLY A 42 9.36 -17.30 -11.19
N LYS A 43 10.06 -18.44 -11.18
CA LYS A 43 9.83 -19.55 -10.25
C LYS A 43 10.48 -19.37 -8.86
N ARG A 44 11.17 -18.25 -8.61
CA ARG A 44 11.79 -18.01 -7.30
C ARG A 44 10.70 -17.71 -6.27
N ASP A 45 10.70 -18.48 -5.19
CA ASP A 45 9.86 -18.21 -4.02
C ASP A 45 10.37 -16.96 -3.29
N MET A 46 9.48 -15.98 -3.13
CA MET A 46 9.73 -14.71 -2.46
C MET A 46 9.03 -14.63 -1.09
N GLY A 47 8.45 -15.74 -0.64
CA GLY A 47 7.69 -15.86 0.59
C GLY A 47 6.20 -15.58 0.41
N ARG A 48 5.49 -15.53 1.55
CA ARG A 48 4.03 -15.43 1.59
C ARG A 48 3.51 -14.01 1.72
N LEU A 49 4.34 -13.03 2.09
CA LEU A 49 3.95 -11.62 2.24
C LEU A 49 4.37 -10.83 0.99
N VAL A 50 3.61 -11.04 -0.08
CA VAL A 50 3.90 -10.49 -1.40
C VAL A 50 2.66 -9.80 -1.96
N THR A 51 2.86 -9.00 -3.01
CA THR A 51 1.77 -8.36 -3.74
C THR A 51 2.11 -8.36 -5.23
N GLY A 52 1.09 -8.48 -6.06
CA GLY A 52 1.14 -7.91 -7.41
C GLY A 52 0.65 -6.47 -7.37
N VAL A 53 1.06 -5.66 -8.34
CA VAL A 53 0.61 -4.26 -8.46
C VAL A 53 -0.11 -4.01 -9.78
N SER A 54 -1.03 -3.05 -9.80
CA SER A 54 -1.72 -2.62 -11.03
C SER A 54 -0.78 -1.86 -11.97
N GLU A 55 -1.25 -1.57 -13.19
CA GLU A 55 -0.52 -0.82 -14.20
C GLU A 55 -0.04 0.55 -13.70
N GLU A 56 -0.83 1.19 -12.83
CA GLU A 56 -0.51 2.49 -12.21
C GLU A 56 0.82 2.48 -11.42
N LEU A 57 1.16 1.34 -10.80
CA LEU A 57 2.40 1.19 -10.04
C LEU A 57 3.47 0.42 -10.81
N TRP A 58 3.07 -0.51 -11.69
CA TRP A 58 3.96 -1.49 -12.34
C TRP A 58 5.21 -0.87 -12.98
N ASN A 59 5.03 0.25 -13.70
CA ASN A 59 6.09 1.07 -14.29
C ASN A 59 7.14 0.22 -15.04
N ASP A 60 6.70 -0.60 -15.99
CA ASP A 60 7.55 -1.46 -16.81
C ASP A 60 8.57 -2.28 -15.99
N LYS A 61 8.10 -3.00 -14.97
CA LYS A 61 8.90 -3.79 -14.01
C LYS A 61 9.78 -2.99 -13.03
N LYS A 62 9.78 -1.66 -13.07
CA LYS A 62 10.55 -0.84 -12.10
C LYS A 62 9.97 -0.89 -10.68
N ALA A 63 8.79 -1.45 -10.52
CA ALA A 63 8.18 -1.70 -9.21
C ALA A 63 8.67 -3.01 -8.54
N CYS A 64 9.21 -3.95 -9.32
CA CYS A 64 9.69 -5.24 -8.82
C CYS A 64 10.63 -5.09 -7.62
N GLY A 65 10.33 -5.80 -6.54
CA GLY A 65 11.10 -5.81 -5.30
C GLY A 65 10.85 -4.62 -4.37
N ARG A 66 10.08 -3.61 -4.77
CA ARG A 66 9.66 -2.54 -3.86
C ARG A 66 8.84 -3.12 -2.72
N LYS A 67 8.99 -2.54 -1.54
CA LYS A 67 8.21 -2.91 -0.36
C LYS A 67 7.21 -1.85 -0.03
N TYR A 68 6.01 -2.28 0.35
CA TYR A 68 4.95 -1.39 0.79
C TYR A 68 4.49 -1.78 2.18
N ARG A 69 4.44 -0.81 3.10
CA ARG A 69 3.64 -0.94 4.32
C ARG A 69 2.20 -0.64 3.95
N VAL A 70 1.29 -1.56 4.25
CA VAL A 70 -0.13 -1.50 3.88
C VAL A 70 -0.98 -1.60 5.14
N ARG A 71 -2.02 -0.77 5.23
CA ARG A 71 -3.01 -0.79 6.32
C ARG A 71 -4.41 -0.65 5.76
N CYS A 72 -5.34 -1.47 6.24
CA CYS A 72 -6.76 -1.33 5.93
C CYS A 72 -7.32 -0.08 6.62
N ILE A 73 -8.04 0.75 5.86
CA ILE A 73 -8.66 1.99 6.33
C ILE A 73 -10.19 1.99 6.18
N GLY A 74 -10.77 0.96 5.56
CA GLY A 74 -12.22 0.76 5.52
C GLY A 74 -12.64 -0.28 4.48
N GLY A 75 -13.94 -0.57 4.44
CA GLY A 75 -14.53 -1.41 3.41
C GLY A 75 -14.58 -0.72 2.06
N ALA A 76 -14.46 -1.51 0.99
CA ALA A 76 -14.77 -1.05 -0.37
C ALA A 76 -16.17 -1.50 -0.84
N ASN A 77 -16.92 -2.19 0.03
CA ASN A 77 -18.24 -2.76 -0.24
C ASN A 77 -19.03 -2.89 1.09
N LYS A 78 -20.13 -3.65 1.06
CA LYS A 78 -21.07 -3.82 2.19
C LYS A 78 -20.64 -4.87 3.23
N ALA A 79 -19.46 -5.49 3.09
CA ALA A 79 -19.00 -6.48 4.06
C ALA A 79 -18.85 -5.85 5.46
N PRO A 80 -19.38 -6.49 6.52
CA PRO A 80 -19.22 -6.01 7.88
C PRO A 80 -17.78 -6.20 8.36
N HIS A 81 -17.29 -5.30 9.21
CA HIS A 81 -15.96 -5.37 9.86
C HIS A 81 -14.78 -5.71 8.92
N PRO A 82 -14.61 -5.00 7.79
CA PRO A 82 -13.66 -5.39 6.74
C PRO A 82 -12.18 -5.28 7.14
N CYS A 83 -11.86 -4.49 8.16
CA CYS A 83 -10.47 -4.25 8.59
C CYS A 83 -10.17 -4.88 9.94
N HIS A 84 -8.95 -5.41 10.07
CA HIS A 84 -8.34 -5.71 11.35
C HIS A 84 -7.67 -4.45 11.91
N ASN A 85 -8.38 -3.77 12.82
CA ASN A 85 -7.97 -2.46 13.34
C ASN A 85 -6.57 -2.48 13.96
N GLY A 86 -5.77 -1.47 13.66
CA GLY A 86 -4.41 -1.30 14.18
C GLY A 86 -3.36 -2.24 13.57
N LYS A 87 -3.72 -3.07 12.59
CA LYS A 87 -2.80 -3.97 11.89
C LYS A 87 -2.24 -3.34 10.62
N SER A 88 -0.98 -3.65 10.33
CA SER A 88 -0.32 -3.31 9.07
C SER A 88 0.60 -4.45 8.65
N VAL A 89 0.78 -4.62 7.35
CA VAL A 89 1.68 -5.63 6.77
C VAL A 89 2.70 -4.96 5.86
N VAL A 90 3.92 -5.48 5.82
CA VAL A 90 4.91 -5.10 4.80
C VAL A 90 4.94 -6.20 3.75
N VAL A 91 4.64 -5.85 2.50
CA VAL A 91 4.63 -6.78 1.36
C VAL A 91 5.71 -6.40 0.35
N THR A 92 6.24 -7.40 -0.35
CA THR A 92 7.15 -7.19 -1.48
C THR A 92 6.38 -7.29 -2.80
N ASP A 93 6.55 -6.32 -3.69
CA ASP A 93 6.03 -6.40 -5.05
C ASP A 93 6.81 -7.45 -5.85
N VAL A 94 6.10 -8.47 -6.31
CA VAL A 94 6.68 -9.58 -7.07
C VAL A 94 6.01 -9.78 -8.42
N ASP A 95 4.87 -9.12 -8.69
CA ASP A 95 4.04 -9.49 -9.83
C ASP A 95 3.28 -8.33 -10.47
N PHE A 96 2.89 -8.52 -11.72
CA PHE A 96 2.00 -7.61 -12.41
C PHE A 96 0.57 -8.14 -12.37
N CYS A 97 -0.30 -7.38 -11.73
CA CYS A 97 -1.71 -7.71 -11.66
C CYS A 97 -2.41 -7.31 -12.97
N GLN A 98 -2.67 -8.31 -13.82
CA GLN A 98 -3.28 -8.11 -15.13
C GLN A 98 -4.67 -7.43 -15.02
N PRO A 99 -4.99 -6.44 -15.88
CA PRO A 99 -6.32 -5.85 -15.92
C PRO A 99 -7.41 -6.90 -16.22
N PRO A 100 -8.57 -6.87 -15.51
CA PRO A 100 -8.89 -5.97 -14.41
C PRO A 100 -8.31 -6.45 -13.07
N CYS A 101 -7.38 -5.69 -12.49
CA CYS A 101 -6.78 -6.02 -11.18
C CYS A 101 -7.76 -5.84 -10.01
N ASN A 102 -8.77 -4.97 -10.15
CA ASN A 102 -9.75 -4.63 -9.11
C ASN A 102 -9.18 -3.97 -7.83
N GLY A 103 -7.89 -3.66 -7.83
CA GLY A 103 -7.17 -2.89 -6.80
C GLY A 103 -5.86 -2.34 -7.34
N ILE A 104 -5.23 -1.44 -6.58
CA ILE A 104 -3.86 -0.96 -6.84
C ILE A 104 -2.81 -1.95 -6.31
N LEU A 105 -3.17 -2.70 -5.27
CA LEU A 105 -2.44 -3.82 -4.71
C LEU A 105 -3.31 -5.09 -4.80
N ASN A 106 -2.75 -6.15 -5.36
CA ASN A 106 -3.30 -7.50 -5.30
C ASN A 106 -2.44 -8.28 -4.31
N LEU A 107 -2.82 -8.28 -3.04
CA LEU A 107 -2.05 -8.86 -1.95
C LEU A 107 -2.11 -10.39 -2.00
N SER A 108 -1.06 -11.06 -1.55
CA SER A 108 -1.21 -12.47 -1.19
C SER A 108 -2.30 -12.62 -0.12
N GLN A 109 -3.06 -13.72 -0.14
CA GLN A 109 -4.05 -14.02 0.89
C GLN A 109 -3.46 -13.90 2.31
N ASP A 110 -2.25 -14.44 2.51
CA ASP A 110 -1.52 -14.32 3.79
C ASP A 110 -1.28 -12.86 4.23
N ALA A 111 -1.00 -11.95 3.29
CA ALA A 111 -0.82 -10.54 3.62
C ALA A 111 -2.16 -9.83 3.84
N PHE A 112 -3.20 -10.18 3.08
CA PHE A 112 -4.53 -9.62 3.22
C PHE A 112 -5.13 -9.95 4.59
N ASP A 113 -5.02 -11.22 5.01
CA ASP A 113 -5.53 -11.73 6.29
C ASP A 113 -4.85 -11.07 7.51
N VAL A 114 -3.70 -10.40 7.34
CA VAL A 114 -3.10 -9.59 8.41
C VAL A 114 -3.90 -8.32 8.67
N ILE A 115 -4.45 -7.71 7.62
CA ILE A 115 -5.04 -6.36 7.68
C ILE A 115 -6.55 -6.32 7.52
N ALA A 116 -7.16 -7.37 6.97
CA ALA A 116 -8.55 -7.36 6.56
C ALA A 116 -9.16 -8.76 6.62
N ASP A 117 -10.48 -8.79 6.81
CA ASP A 117 -11.25 -10.03 6.74
C ASP A 117 -11.36 -10.49 5.27
N SER A 118 -10.91 -11.71 4.97
CA SER A 118 -10.97 -12.31 3.63
C SER A 118 -12.39 -12.32 3.03
N ASP A 119 -13.44 -12.35 3.84
CA ASP A 119 -14.84 -12.28 3.38
C ASP A 119 -15.19 -10.92 2.78
N ALA A 120 -14.43 -9.86 3.11
CA ALA A 120 -14.60 -8.57 2.49
C ALA A 120 -14.20 -8.58 1.00
N GLY A 121 -13.23 -9.42 0.61
CA GLY A 121 -12.74 -9.57 -0.77
C GLY A 121 -12.00 -8.35 -1.37
N LYS A 122 -12.38 -7.14 -0.94
CA LYS A 122 -11.82 -5.87 -1.36
C LYS A 122 -11.95 -4.87 -0.22
N VAL A 123 -10.85 -4.19 0.09
CA VAL A 123 -10.79 -3.16 1.12
C VAL A 123 -10.12 -1.90 0.60
N ARG A 124 -10.44 -0.77 1.22
CA ARG A 124 -9.66 0.45 1.06
C ARG A 124 -8.43 0.35 1.94
N VAL A 125 -7.28 0.67 1.38
CA VAL A 125 -5.99 0.68 2.07
C VAL A 125 -5.32 2.03 1.94
N GLU A 126 -4.49 2.35 2.92
CA GLU A 126 -3.36 3.24 2.72
C GLU A 126 -2.09 2.40 2.56
N TYR A 127 -1.16 2.90 1.76
CA TYR A 127 0.12 2.26 1.56
C TYR A 127 1.25 3.28 1.39
N THR A 128 2.46 2.90 1.79
CA THR A 128 3.66 3.73 1.66
C THR A 128 4.84 2.83 1.33
N GLN A 129 5.67 3.25 0.38
CA GLN A 129 6.90 2.54 0.06
C GLN A 129 7.88 2.64 1.23
N VAL A 130 8.55 1.54 1.59
CA VAL A 130 9.48 1.44 2.73
C VAL A 130 10.83 0.87 2.35
#